data_AF-A0A381X2F7-F1
#
_entry.id   AF-A0A381X2F7-F1
#
_cell.length_a   1.000
_cell.length_b   1.000
_cell.length_c   1.000
_cell.angle_alpha   90.00
_cell.angle_beta   90.00
_cell.angle_gamma   90.00
#
_symmetry.space_group_name_H-M   'P 1'
#
loop_
_entity.id
_entity.type
_entity.pdbx_description
1 polymer ?
#
loop_
_entity_poly.entity_id
_entity_poly.type
_entity_poly.pdbx_seq_one_letter_code
_entity_poly.pdbx_strand_id
1 'polypeptide(L)'
;APERKRVNAAMLAGALFNRATDLFTSIVDLEERGIRIDTDNELMTQCSECFQEALELGKQVRHSSGHEGIDELWGEPLKVFTQSIAAYYESRYVKIAQAMQAIDDVADHMVSTFKAIPGFDEAEDGILDYARAARQESEIMKSDPDFFYSWPEFVTLAARIKQYEPSINSDKTNLEEVHGWGKRILSEGVDLISYMAGVRVPMPKSTREYLDKLEQFSSTTKKPHSED
;
A
#
# COMPACT_ATOMS: atom_id res chain seq x y z
N ALA A 1 19.24 -9.95 15.36
CA ALA A 1 18.46 -10.45 14.21
C ALA A 1 18.23 -9.31 13.21
N PRO A 2 18.32 -9.57 11.89
CA PRO A 2 18.14 -8.55 10.84
C PRO A 2 16.85 -7.72 10.97
N GLU A 3 15.72 -8.35 11.29
CA GLU A 3 14.43 -7.67 11.46
C GLU A 3 14.42 -6.65 12.61
N ARG A 4 15.07 -6.97 13.75
CA ARG A 4 15.21 -6.02 14.86
C ARG A 4 16.07 -4.82 14.47
N LYS A 5 17.12 -5.03 13.67
CA LYS A 5 17.97 -3.94 13.17
C LYS A 5 17.18 -2.98 12.28
N ARG A 6 16.34 -3.52 11.39
CA ARG A 6 15.43 -2.76 10.53
C ARG A 6 14.44 -1.91 11.35
N VAL A 7 13.78 -2.51 12.34
CA VAL A 7 12.83 -1.78 13.19
C VAL A 7 13.54 -0.69 13.99
N ASN A 8 14.71 -0.99 14.57
CA ASN A 8 15.51 0.02 15.26
C ASN A 8 15.94 1.17 14.32
N ALA A 9 16.27 0.88 13.06
CA ALA A 9 16.60 1.89 12.06
C ALA A 9 15.40 2.80 11.79
N ALA A 10 14.19 2.25 11.62
CA ALA A 10 12.96 3.03 11.47
C ALA A 10 12.67 3.91 12.69
N MET A 11 12.85 3.37 13.90
CA MET A 11 12.67 4.13 15.15
C MET A 11 13.69 5.28 15.26
N LEU A 12 14.96 5.01 14.95
CA LEU A 12 16.01 6.02 14.96
C LEU A 12 15.76 7.09 13.89
N ALA A 13 15.32 6.71 12.69
CA ALA A 13 14.93 7.65 11.64
C ALA A 13 13.87 8.64 12.14
N GLY A 14 12.81 8.14 12.78
CA GLY A 14 11.77 8.99 13.36
C GLY A 14 12.29 9.91 14.49
N ALA A 15 13.17 9.40 15.35
CA ALA A 15 13.78 10.20 16.42
C ALA A 15 14.68 11.32 15.86
N LEU A 16 15.50 11.02 14.85
CA LEU A 16 16.33 12.00 14.14
C LEU A 16 15.49 13.02 13.40
N PHE A 17 14.35 12.62 12.83
CA PHE A 17 13.42 13.52 12.17
C PHE A 17 12.78 14.51 13.15
N ASN A 18 12.32 14.03 14.30
CA ASN A 18 11.82 14.90 15.37
C ASN A 18 12.91 15.86 15.83
N ARG A 19 14.14 15.37 16.02
CA ARG A 19 15.28 16.22 16.40
C ARG A 19 15.58 17.28 15.34
N ALA A 20 15.55 16.92 14.06
CA ALA A 20 15.76 17.85 12.96
C ALA A 20 14.66 18.94 12.93
N THR A 21 13.41 18.54 13.20
CA THR A 21 12.26 19.45 13.30
C THR A 21 12.40 20.43 14.47
N ASP A 22 12.84 19.95 15.64
CA ASP A 22 13.10 20.80 16.81
C ASP A 22 14.21 21.82 16.53
N LEU A 23 15.29 21.38 15.87
CA LEU A 23 16.40 22.26 15.46
C LEU A 23 15.93 23.30 14.44
N PHE A 24 15.18 22.87 13.42
CA PHE A 24 14.64 23.75 12.39
C PHE A 24 13.72 24.82 12.99
N THR A 25 12.81 24.41 13.89
CA THR A 25 11.91 25.33 14.60
C THR A 25 12.71 26.35 15.42
N SER A 26 13.75 25.89 16.12
CA SER A 26 14.62 26.78 16.90
C SER A 26 15.37 27.78 16.01
N ILE A 27 15.80 27.38 14.81
CA ILE A 27 16.46 28.25 13.83
C ILE A 27 15.49 29.33 13.35
N VAL A 28 14.27 28.95 12.95
CA VAL A 28 13.23 29.89 12.53
C VAL A 28 12.89 30.88 13.65
N ASP A 29 12.71 30.39 14.89
CA ASP A 29 12.44 31.25 16.06
C ASP A 29 13.55 32.29 16.31
N LEU A 30 14.82 31.92 16.07
CA LEU A 30 15.95 32.84 16.19
C LEU A 30 15.92 33.91 15.10
N GLU A 31 15.66 33.51 13.85
CA GLU A 31 15.53 34.44 12.73
C GLU A 31 14.36 35.41 12.90
N GLU A 32 13.20 34.94 13.38
CA GLU A 32 12.05 35.79 13.69
C GLU A 32 12.34 36.84 14.77
N ARG A 33 13.25 36.52 15.70
CA ARG A 33 13.75 37.46 16.72
C ARG A 33 14.86 38.38 16.22
N GLY A 34 15.19 38.33 14.93
CA GLY A 34 16.20 39.14 14.28
C GLY A 34 17.63 38.61 14.43
N ILE A 35 17.82 37.39 14.93
CA ILE A 35 19.13 36.74 15.00
C ILE A 35 19.36 36.01 13.69
N ARG A 36 20.23 36.56 12.83
CA ARG A 36 20.59 35.95 11.55
C ARG A 36 21.35 34.64 11.78
N ILE A 37 20.88 33.56 11.14
CA ILE A 37 21.54 32.26 11.14
C ILE A 37 22.10 32.02 9.73
N ASP A 38 23.41 32.03 9.58
CA ASP A 38 24.04 31.71 8.30
C ASP A 38 24.08 30.19 8.06
N THR A 39 24.27 29.77 6.80
CA THR A 39 24.21 28.36 6.40
C THR A 39 25.32 27.48 7.00
N ASP A 40 26.42 28.09 7.42
CA ASP A 40 27.55 27.44 8.10
C ASP A 40 27.37 27.36 9.63
N ASN A 41 26.24 27.85 10.15
CA ASN A 41 25.92 27.75 11.56
C ASN A 41 25.83 26.28 12.02
N GLU A 42 26.29 26.00 13.24
CA GLU A 42 26.27 24.66 13.81
C GLU A 42 24.85 24.08 13.92
N LEU A 43 23.84 24.91 14.22
CA LEU A 43 22.43 24.46 14.27
C LEU A 43 21.93 24.00 12.90
N MET A 44 22.26 24.76 11.85
CA MET A 44 21.93 24.40 10.46
C MET A 44 22.64 23.10 10.06
N THR A 45 23.90 22.95 10.44
CA THR A 45 24.70 21.75 10.17
C THR A 45 24.10 20.51 10.85
N GLN A 46 23.84 20.59 12.16
CA GLN A 46 23.23 19.48 12.92
C GLN A 46 21.82 19.13 12.42
N CYS A 47 21.03 20.13 12.04
CA CYS A 47 19.70 19.92 11.46
C CYS A 47 19.79 19.13 10.14
N SER A 48 20.71 19.54 9.25
CA SER A 48 20.96 18.85 7.99
C SER A 48 21.46 17.41 8.20
N GLU A 49 22.39 17.18 9.13
CA GLU A 49 22.89 15.84 9.46
C GLU A 49 21.77 14.92 9.95
N CYS A 50 20.91 15.41 10.84
CA CYS A 50 19.76 14.65 11.32
C CYS A 50 18.81 14.25 10.18
N PHE A 51 18.50 15.17 9.25
CA PHE A 51 17.66 14.84 8.09
C PHE A 51 18.32 13.84 7.13
N GLN A 52 19.62 13.98 6.85
CA GLN A 52 20.34 13.07 5.97
C GLN A 52 20.39 11.65 6.53
N GLU A 53 20.70 11.51 7.82
CA GLU A 53 20.72 10.19 8.46
C GLU A 53 19.31 9.59 8.57
N ALA A 54 18.30 10.41 8.91
CA ALA A 54 16.91 9.96 8.92
C ALA A 54 16.45 9.45 7.54
N LEU A 55 16.83 10.14 6.46
CA LEU A 55 16.55 9.73 5.07
C LEU A 55 17.19 8.39 4.73
N GLU A 56 18.46 8.18 5.11
CA GLU A 56 19.16 6.93 4.82
C GLU A 56 18.57 5.76 5.61
N LEU A 57 18.29 5.96 6.90
CA LEU A 57 17.65 4.96 7.75
C LEU A 57 16.20 4.68 7.31
N GLY A 58 15.50 5.69 6.81
CA GLY A 58 14.12 5.61 6.31
C GLY A 58 13.95 4.60 5.16
N LYS A 59 14.99 4.35 4.36
CA LYS A 59 14.99 3.31 3.30
C LYS A 59 14.74 1.89 3.83
N GLN A 60 14.94 1.67 5.13
CA GLN A 60 14.70 0.38 5.77
C GLN A 60 13.24 0.22 6.22
N VAL A 61 12.42 1.27 6.14
CA VAL A 61 11.02 1.20 6.53
C VAL A 61 10.23 0.40 5.50
N ARG A 62 9.33 -0.44 6.00
CA ARG A 62 8.40 -1.22 5.19
C ARG A 62 6.99 -0.69 5.36
N HIS A 63 6.16 -0.99 4.37
CA HIS A 63 4.72 -0.90 4.47
C HIS A 63 4.21 -1.59 5.74
N SER A 64 3.10 -1.12 6.31
CA SER A 64 2.50 -1.69 7.54
C SER A 64 2.20 -3.19 7.40
N SER A 65 1.90 -3.65 6.18
CA SER A 65 1.76 -5.07 5.84
C SER A 65 3.04 -5.91 6.01
N GLY A 66 4.21 -5.27 6.09
CA GLY A 66 5.53 -5.91 6.18
C GLY A 66 6.11 -6.45 4.86
N HIS A 67 5.33 -6.46 3.77
CA HIS A 67 5.68 -7.13 2.52
C HIS A 67 6.68 -6.36 1.62
N GLU A 68 6.60 -5.03 1.61
CA GLU A 68 7.36 -4.19 0.68
C GLU A 68 7.96 -2.97 1.38
N GLY A 69 9.19 -2.61 0.99
CA GLY A 69 9.77 -1.31 1.32
C GLY A 69 9.25 -0.29 0.32
N ILE A 70 8.68 0.81 0.80
CA ILE A 70 8.11 1.85 -0.06
C ILE A 70 8.66 3.22 0.33
N ASP A 71 9.21 3.92 -0.65
CA ASP A 71 9.80 5.27 -0.48
C ASP A 71 8.74 6.28 -0.04
N GLU A 72 7.48 5.99 -0.34
CA GLU A 72 6.30 6.80 -0.10
C GLU A 72 6.00 7.03 1.38
N LEU A 73 6.47 6.14 2.25
CA LEU A 73 6.29 6.30 3.69
C LEU A 73 7.30 7.25 4.32
N TRP A 74 8.50 7.41 3.74
CA TRP A 74 9.61 8.11 4.41
C TRP A 74 10.46 9.03 3.54
N GLY A 75 10.74 8.70 2.27
CA GLY A 75 11.58 9.51 1.39
C GLY A 75 10.79 10.50 0.52
N GLU A 76 9.74 10.05 -0.15
CA GLU A 76 8.90 10.89 -1.04
C GLU A 76 8.37 12.16 -0.38
N PRO A 77 7.87 12.15 0.88
CA PRO A 77 7.39 13.36 1.52
C PRO A 77 8.44 14.47 1.57
N LEU A 78 9.73 14.13 1.57
CA LEU A 78 10.84 15.08 1.66
C LEU A 78 11.28 15.63 0.31
N LYS A 79 10.84 15.02 -0.80
CA LYS A 79 11.11 15.54 -2.15
C LYS A 79 10.48 16.92 -2.37
N VAL A 80 9.43 17.28 -1.63
CA VAL A 80 8.81 18.61 -1.69
C VAL A 80 9.77 19.74 -1.33
N PHE A 81 10.79 19.47 -0.51
CA PHE A 81 11.80 20.45 -0.09
C PHE A 81 13.01 20.52 -1.03
N THR A 82 13.15 19.56 -1.95
CA THR A 82 14.32 19.44 -2.85
C THR A 82 13.96 19.58 -4.32
N GLN A 83 12.67 19.59 -4.64
CA GLN A 83 12.15 19.70 -6.00
C GLN A 83 11.22 20.91 -6.10
N SER A 84 10.98 21.39 -7.32
CA SER A 84 9.91 22.37 -7.53
C SER A 84 8.55 21.74 -7.21
N ILE A 85 7.60 22.58 -6.76
CA ILE A 85 6.22 22.14 -6.50
C ILE A 85 5.62 21.44 -7.72
N ALA A 86 5.86 21.97 -8.92
CA ALA A 86 5.36 21.38 -10.17
C ALA A 86 5.92 19.96 -10.41
N ALA A 87 7.25 19.79 -10.28
CA ALA A 87 7.90 18.49 -10.46
C ALA A 87 7.47 17.47 -9.39
N TYR A 88 7.27 17.93 -8.15
CA TYR A 88 6.73 17.09 -7.07
C TYR A 88 5.33 16.57 -7.42
N TYR A 89 4.40 17.46 -7.80
CA TYR A 89 3.05 17.04 -8.18
C TYR A 89 3.03 16.15 -9.42
N GLU A 90 3.81 16.46 -10.45
CA GLU A 90 3.95 15.61 -11.65
C GLU A 90 4.33 14.17 -11.27
N SER A 91 5.39 14.00 -10.46
CA SER A 91 5.80 12.69 -9.96
C SER A 91 4.69 11.98 -9.18
N ARG A 92 3.97 12.72 -8.32
CA ARG A 92 2.87 12.16 -7.52
C ARG A 92 1.70 11.69 -8.39
N TYR A 93 1.31 12.46 -9.41
CA TYR A 93 0.23 12.07 -10.31
C TYR A 93 0.59 10.84 -11.15
N VAL A 94 1.82 10.74 -11.64
CA VAL A 94 2.30 9.55 -12.35
C VAL A 94 2.22 8.31 -11.44
N LYS A 95 2.64 8.43 -10.19
CA LYS A 95 2.59 7.33 -9.22
C LYS A 95 1.18 6.89 -8.86
N ILE A 96 0.25 7.83 -8.69
CA ILE A 96 -1.18 7.53 -8.46
C ILE A 96 -1.75 6.78 -9.67
N ALA A 97 -1.47 7.25 -10.89
CA ALA A 97 -1.92 6.57 -12.11
C ALA A 97 -1.36 5.15 -12.23
N GLN A 98 -0.08 4.95 -11.89
CA GLN A 98 0.54 3.62 -11.84
C GLN A 98 -0.09 2.73 -10.76
N ALA A 99 -0.46 3.29 -9.62
CA ALA A 99 -1.15 2.55 -8.56
C ALA A 99 -2.54 2.10 -9.01
N MET A 100 -3.30 2.99 -9.65
CA MET A 100 -4.61 2.69 -10.22
C MET A 100 -4.51 1.58 -11.28
N GLN A 101 -3.53 1.65 -12.17
CA GLN A 101 -3.28 0.60 -13.16
C GLN A 101 -2.96 -0.75 -12.49
N ALA A 102 -2.11 -0.75 -11.46
CA ALA A 102 -1.77 -1.98 -10.75
C ALA A 102 -2.97 -2.57 -9.98
N ILE A 103 -3.86 -1.72 -9.45
CA ILE A 103 -5.13 -2.15 -8.84
C ILE A 103 -6.01 -2.85 -9.88
N ASP A 104 -6.17 -2.25 -11.06
CA ASP A 104 -6.95 -2.81 -12.16
C ASP A 104 -6.35 -4.14 -12.62
N ASP A 105 -5.03 -4.20 -12.83
CA ASP A 105 -4.35 -5.43 -13.22
C ASP A 105 -4.57 -6.57 -12.22
N VAL A 106 -4.51 -6.28 -10.91
CA VAL A 106 -4.79 -7.29 -9.85
C VAL A 106 -6.25 -7.72 -9.89
N ALA A 107 -7.18 -6.77 -10.00
CA ALA A 107 -8.61 -7.06 -10.05
C ALA A 107 -8.97 -7.94 -11.26
N ASP A 108 -8.41 -7.65 -12.43
CA ASP A 108 -8.63 -8.43 -13.66
C ASP A 108 -8.15 -9.88 -13.50
N HIS A 109 -6.98 -10.09 -12.88
CA HIS A 109 -6.48 -11.44 -12.60
C HIS A 109 -7.33 -12.18 -11.56
N MET A 110 -7.84 -11.47 -10.55
CA MET A 110 -8.78 -12.02 -9.57
C MET A 110 -10.07 -12.48 -10.27
N VAL A 111 -10.69 -11.61 -11.06
CA VAL A 111 -11.90 -11.93 -11.83
C VAL A 111 -11.67 -13.14 -12.74
N SER A 112 -10.60 -13.11 -13.55
CA SER A 112 -10.29 -14.22 -14.47
C SER A 112 -10.07 -15.55 -13.75
N THR A 113 -9.57 -15.52 -12.51
CA THR A 113 -9.34 -16.71 -11.70
C THR A 113 -10.64 -17.23 -11.09
N PHE A 114 -11.36 -16.37 -10.36
CA PHE A 114 -12.51 -16.78 -9.57
C PHE A 114 -13.75 -17.09 -10.43
N LYS A 115 -13.92 -16.44 -11.58
CA LYS A 115 -14.99 -16.75 -12.54
C LYS A 115 -14.93 -18.18 -13.08
N ALA A 116 -13.74 -18.81 -13.07
CA ALA A 116 -13.56 -20.17 -13.53
C ALA A 116 -13.81 -21.23 -12.43
N ILE A 117 -14.10 -20.81 -11.20
CA ILE A 117 -14.15 -21.70 -10.03
C ILE A 117 -15.60 -21.80 -9.54
N PRO A 118 -16.19 -23.02 -9.57
CA PRO A 118 -17.56 -23.22 -9.11
C PRO A 118 -17.80 -22.70 -7.70
N GLY A 119 -18.84 -21.87 -7.57
CA GLY A 119 -19.23 -21.25 -6.30
C GLY A 119 -18.68 -19.86 -6.08
N PHE A 120 -17.79 -19.35 -6.94
CA PHE A 120 -17.34 -17.95 -6.93
C PHE A 120 -17.91 -17.13 -8.10
N ASP A 121 -18.93 -17.65 -8.79
CA ASP A 121 -19.49 -17.07 -10.01
C ASP A 121 -20.02 -15.64 -9.81
N GLU A 122 -20.43 -15.30 -8.58
CA GLU A 122 -20.95 -13.97 -8.21
C GLU A 122 -19.90 -13.03 -7.58
N ALA A 123 -18.64 -13.43 -7.52
CA ALA A 123 -17.57 -12.60 -6.95
C ALA A 123 -17.11 -11.48 -7.90
N GLU A 124 -17.32 -11.62 -9.21
CA GLU A 124 -16.84 -10.72 -10.27
C GLU A 124 -17.25 -9.26 -10.03
N ASP A 125 -18.55 -8.99 -9.89
CA ASP A 125 -19.06 -7.62 -9.69
C ASP A 125 -18.49 -6.99 -8.41
N GLY A 126 -18.37 -7.78 -7.34
CA GLY A 126 -17.80 -7.31 -6.07
C GLY A 126 -16.34 -6.88 -6.21
N ILE A 127 -15.53 -7.67 -6.93
CA ILE A 127 -14.12 -7.38 -7.18
C ILE A 127 -13.98 -6.10 -8.01
N LEU A 128 -14.76 -5.96 -9.08
CA LEU A 128 -14.73 -4.79 -9.96
C LEU A 128 -15.21 -3.51 -9.26
N ASP A 129 -16.27 -3.61 -8.46
CA ASP A 129 -16.76 -2.51 -7.64
C ASP A 129 -15.70 -2.06 -6.63
N TYR A 130 -15.02 -3.01 -5.99
CA TYR A 130 -13.96 -2.70 -5.04
C TYR A 130 -12.75 -2.06 -5.71
N ALA A 131 -12.32 -2.55 -6.88
CA ALA A 131 -11.25 -1.96 -7.65
C ALA A 131 -11.56 -0.52 -8.06
N ARG A 132 -12.79 -0.24 -8.50
CA ARG A 132 -13.26 1.13 -8.77
C ARG A 132 -13.12 2.02 -7.53
N ALA A 133 -13.65 1.57 -6.38
CA ALA A 133 -13.57 2.34 -5.14
C ALA A 133 -12.11 2.55 -4.70
N ALA A 134 -11.24 1.55 -4.87
CA ALA A 134 -9.82 1.65 -4.54
C ALA A 134 -9.07 2.67 -5.43
N ARG A 135 -9.43 2.78 -6.72
CA ARG A 135 -8.91 3.86 -7.58
C ARG A 135 -9.32 5.23 -7.04
N GLN A 136 -10.59 5.41 -6.71
CA GLN A 136 -11.09 6.66 -6.14
C GLN A 136 -10.38 7.01 -4.82
N GLU A 137 -10.15 6.04 -3.94
CA GLU A 137 -9.36 6.25 -2.71
C GLU A 137 -7.90 6.64 -2.98
N SER A 138 -7.34 6.21 -4.12
CA SER A 138 -5.97 6.54 -4.49
C SER A 138 -5.78 8.02 -4.85
N GLU A 139 -6.85 8.71 -5.30
CA GLU A 139 -6.81 10.12 -5.68
C GLU A 139 -7.41 11.07 -4.63
N ILE A 140 -8.38 10.62 -3.82
CA ILE A 140 -9.04 11.48 -2.83
C ILE A 140 -8.14 11.77 -1.62
N MET A 141 -8.03 13.04 -1.24
CA MET A 141 -7.36 13.45 0.00
C MET A 141 -8.28 13.29 1.21
N LYS A 142 -7.72 12.95 2.37
CA LYS A 142 -8.50 12.84 3.63
C LYS A 142 -9.17 14.15 4.07
N SER A 143 -8.68 15.28 3.57
CA SER A 143 -9.26 16.61 3.80
C SER A 143 -10.39 16.95 2.83
N ASP A 144 -10.58 16.15 1.78
CA ASP A 144 -11.63 16.35 0.79
C ASP A 144 -13.00 16.00 1.41
N PRO A 145 -14.05 16.82 1.24
CA PRO A 145 -15.41 16.48 1.69
C PRO A 145 -15.92 15.14 1.15
N ASP A 146 -15.56 14.77 -0.08
CA ASP A 146 -16.03 13.54 -0.73
C ASP A 146 -15.49 12.28 -0.04
N PHE A 147 -14.37 12.40 0.71
CA PHE A 147 -13.82 11.32 1.53
C PHE A 147 -14.83 10.75 2.53
N PHE A 148 -15.77 11.58 3.01
CA PHE A 148 -16.84 11.13 3.91
C PHE A 148 -17.75 10.07 3.27
N TYR A 149 -17.88 10.06 1.94
CA TYR A 149 -18.71 9.12 1.20
C TYR A 149 -17.90 8.01 0.53
N SER A 150 -16.75 8.34 -0.07
CA SER A 150 -15.93 7.36 -0.79
C SER A 150 -15.31 6.32 0.15
N TRP A 151 -14.82 6.75 1.32
CA TRP A 151 -14.10 5.86 2.23
C TRP A 151 -15.01 4.78 2.83
N PRO A 152 -16.25 5.08 3.30
CA PRO A 152 -17.19 4.05 3.69
C PRO A 152 -17.53 3.07 2.56
N GLU A 153 -17.71 3.54 1.32
CA GLU A 153 -17.95 2.65 0.17
C GLU A 153 -16.77 1.69 -0.01
N PHE A 154 -15.55 2.21 -0.05
CA PHE A 154 -14.33 1.41 -0.17
C PHE A 154 -14.20 0.34 0.93
N VAL A 155 -14.39 0.73 2.20
CA VAL A 155 -14.26 -0.20 3.34
C VAL A 155 -15.38 -1.25 3.34
N THR A 156 -16.61 -0.86 3.00
CA THR A 156 -17.75 -1.80 3.00
C THR A 156 -17.68 -2.79 1.84
N LEU A 157 -17.21 -2.37 0.66
CA LEU A 157 -16.94 -3.27 -0.46
C LEU A 157 -15.82 -4.28 -0.12
N ALA A 158 -14.74 -3.82 0.51
CA ALA A 158 -13.69 -4.72 1.00
C ALA A 158 -14.25 -5.77 1.97
N ALA A 159 -15.07 -5.34 2.93
CA ALA A 159 -15.69 -6.23 3.91
C ALA A 159 -16.63 -7.25 3.25
N ARG A 160 -17.43 -6.82 2.26
CA ARG A 160 -18.33 -7.69 1.49
C ARG A 160 -17.58 -8.82 0.78
N ILE A 161 -16.46 -8.50 0.12
CA ILE A 161 -15.64 -9.52 -0.54
C ILE A 161 -15.02 -10.47 0.49
N LYS A 162 -14.50 -9.96 1.61
CA LYS A 162 -13.90 -10.80 2.67
C LYS A 162 -14.90 -11.72 3.36
N GLN A 163 -16.18 -11.35 3.36
CA GLN A 163 -17.30 -12.15 3.89
C GLN A 163 -17.99 -13.00 2.79
N TYR A 164 -17.45 -13.01 1.57
CA TYR A 164 -18.01 -13.81 0.48
C TYR A 164 -18.04 -15.29 0.85
N GLU A 165 -19.22 -15.89 0.73
CA GLU A 165 -19.42 -17.32 0.95
C GLU A 165 -19.75 -17.99 -0.38
N PRO A 166 -18.92 -18.93 -0.85
CA PRO A 166 -19.17 -19.65 -2.08
C PRO A 166 -20.46 -20.44 -2.03
N SER A 167 -21.20 -20.49 -3.14
CA SER A 167 -22.44 -21.28 -3.20
C SER A 167 -22.12 -22.77 -3.11
N ILE A 168 -22.61 -23.44 -2.07
CA ILE A 168 -22.44 -24.88 -1.87
C ILE A 168 -23.54 -25.61 -2.63
N ASN A 169 -23.29 -26.02 -3.87
CA ASN A 169 -24.07 -27.10 -4.45
C ASN A 169 -23.51 -28.42 -3.90
N SER A 170 -24.20 -28.91 -2.86
CA SER A 170 -23.86 -30.07 -2.04
C SER A 170 -23.80 -31.33 -2.89
N ASP A 171 -22.59 -31.85 -3.13
CA ASP A 171 -22.36 -33.29 -3.33
C ASP A 171 -20.88 -33.71 -3.40
N LYS A 172 -19.91 -32.80 -3.23
CA LYS A 172 -18.48 -33.17 -3.30
C LYS A 172 -17.66 -32.60 -2.13
N THR A 173 -17.20 -33.50 -1.27
CA THR A 173 -16.30 -33.24 -0.12
C THR A 173 -15.01 -32.51 -0.51
N ASN A 174 -14.58 -32.56 -1.78
CA ASN A 174 -13.37 -31.86 -2.26
C ASN A 174 -13.56 -30.37 -2.57
N LEU A 175 -14.77 -29.80 -2.40
CA LEU A 175 -15.01 -28.37 -2.62
C LEU A 175 -14.73 -27.51 -1.38
N GLU A 176 -14.83 -28.05 -0.17
CA GLU A 176 -14.64 -27.25 1.06
C GLU A 176 -13.20 -26.71 1.20
N GLU A 177 -12.18 -27.53 0.91
CA GLU A 177 -10.79 -27.09 0.95
C GLU A 177 -10.50 -26.05 -0.14
N VAL A 178 -11.05 -26.24 -1.34
CA VAL A 178 -10.93 -25.30 -2.46
C VAL A 178 -11.61 -23.97 -2.14
N HIS A 179 -12.81 -24.01 -1.55
CA HIS A 179 -13.54 -22.82 -1.11
C HIS A 179 -12.80 -22.10 0.02
N GLY A 180 -12.28 -22.84 1.02
CA GLY A 180 -11.48 -22.28 2.10
C GLY A 180 -10.19 -21.60 1.60
N TRP A 181 -9.49 -22.23 0.65
CA TRP A 181 -8.31 -21.64 0.01
C TRP A 181 -8.69 -20.41 -0.84
N GLY A 182 -9.75 -20.52 -1.64
CA GLY A 182 -10.28 -19.44 -2.45
C GLY A 182 -10.64 -18.20 -1.63
N LYS A 183 -11.36 -18.37 -0.51
CA LYS A 183 -11.69 -17.26 0.41
C LYS A 183 -10.43 -16.58 0.95
N ARG A 184 -9.40 -17.35 1.30
CA ARG A 184 -8.12 -16.80 1.78
C ARG A 184 -7.43 -15.97 0.70
N ILE A 185 -7.29 -16.51 -0.52
CA ILE A 185 -6.66 -15.81 -1.64
C ILE A 185 -7.47 -14.56 -2.04
N LEU A 186 -8.81 -14.64 -1.99
CA LEU A 186 -9.68 -13.51 -2.26
C LEU A 186 -9.43 -12.38 -1.24
N SER A 187 -9.37 -12.72 0.05
CA SER A 187 -9.03 -11.75 1.11
C SER A 187 -7.63 -11.16 0.94
N GLU A 188 -6.63 -11.96 0.55
CA GLU A 188 -5.26 -11.47 0.30
C GLU A 188 -5.22 -10.46 -0.85
N GLY A 189 -6.02 -10.65 -1.90
CA GLY A 189 -6.16 -9.70 -3.01
C GLY A 189 -6.80 -8.38 -2.58
N VAL A 190 -7.85 -8.46 -1.75
CA VAL A 190 -8.47 -7.27 -1.14
C VAL A 190 -7.44 -6.49 -0.31
N ASP A 191 -6.65 -7.18 0.50
CA ASP A 191 -5.59 -6.55 1.30
C ASP A 191 -4.54 -5.87 0.42
N LEU A 192 -4.09 -6.54 -0.64
CA LEU A 192 -3.10 -6.00 -1.58
C LEU A 192 -3.60 -4.73 -2.28
N ILE A 193 -4.84 -4.74 -2.81
CA ILE A 193 -5.46 -3.56 -3.42
C ILE A 193 -5.59 -2.43 -2.40
N SER A 194 -5.99 -2.75 -1.17
CA SER A 194 -6.10 -1.77 -0.09
C SER A 194 -4.78 -1.12 0.26
N TYR A 195 -3.69 -1.89 0.26
CA TYR A 195 -2.35 -1.38 0.50
C TYR A 195 -1.92 -0.41 -0.59
N MET A 196 -2.09 -0.78 -1.86
CA MET A 196 -1.77 0.08 -3.00
C MET A 196 -2.56 1.39 -2.95
N ALA A 197 -3.86 1.33 -2.69
CA ALA A 197 -4.71 2.51 -2.58
C ALA A 197 -4.32 3.42 -1.40
N GLY A 198 -4.05 2.83 -0.24
CA GLY A 198 -3.71 3.56 0.98
C GLY A 198 -2.38 4.33 0.91
N VAL A 199 -1.36 3.75 0.26
CA VAL A 199 -0.06 4.42 0.08
C VAL A 199 0.10 5.10 -1.28
N ARG A 200 -0.85 4.87 -2.19
CA ARG A 200 -0.96 5.48 -3.52
C ARG A 200 0.23 5.19 -4.43
N VAL A 201 0.71 3.95 -4.37
CA VAL A 201 1.78 3.44 -5.24
C VAL A 201 1.60 1.98 -5.59
N PRO A 202 2.10 1.56 -6.77
CA PRO A 202 2.13 0.15 -7.12
C PRO A 202 3.03 -0.63 -6.15
N MET A 203 2.65 -1.88 -5.90
CA MET A 203 3.39 -2.81 -5.04
C MET A 203 3.92 -4.00 -5.85
N PRO A 204 4.94 -3.82 -6.71
CA PRO A 204 5.31 -4.80 -7.73
C PRO A 204 5.77 -6.14 -7.16
N LYS A 205 6.46 -6.14 -6.01
CA LYS A 205 6.89 -7.39 -5.38
C LYS A 205 5.69 -8.15 -4.84
N SER A 206 4.84 -7.50 -4.04
CA SER A 206 3.66 -8.13 -3.46
C SER A 206 2.65 -8.54 -4.52
N THR A 207 2.53 -7.76 -5.60
CA THR A 207 1.70 -8.10 -6.76
C THR A 207 2.17 -9.40 -7.40
N ARG A 208 3.47 -9.54 -7.69
CA ARG A 208 4.01 -10.78 -8.26
C ARG A 208 3.74 -11.99 -7.36
N GLU A 209 4.05 -11.86 -6.07
CA GLU A 209 3.83 -12.94 -5.10
C GLU A 209 2.35 -13.33 -5.00
N TYR A 210 1.43 -12.37 -5.14
CA TYR A 210 0.00 -12.63 -5.15
C TYR A 210 -0.47 -13.31 -6.44
N LEU A 211 -0.03 -12.84 -7.60
CA LEU A 211 -0.36 -13.45 -8.90
C LEU A 211 0.14 -14.89 -8.99
N ASP A 212 1.34 -15.18 -8.47
CA ASP A 212 1.88 -16.54 -8.39
C ASP A 212 0.96 -17.46 -7.55
N LYS A 213 0.40 -16.96 -6.45
CA LYS A 213 -0.58 -17.70 -5.63
C LYS A 213 -1.91 -17.92 -6.36
N LEU A 214 -2.41 -16.90 -7.06
CA LEU A 214 -3.62 -17.03 -7.90
C LEU A 214 -3.44 -18.09 -8.99
N GLU A 215 -2.29 -18.11 -9.65
CA GLU A 215 -1.97 -19.11 -10.68
C GLU A 215 -1.89 -20.52 -10.09
N GLN A 216 -1.21 -20.69 -8.95
CA GLN A 216 -1.16 -21.97 -8.24
C GLN A 216 -2.56 -22.48 -7.88
N PHE A 217 -3.44 -21.58 -7.43
CA PHE A 217 -4.82 -21.91 -7.09
C PHE A 217 -5.64 -22.31 -8.32
N SER A 218 -5.59 -21.54 -9.40
CA SER A 218 -6.23 -21.87 -10.69
C SER A 218 -5.73 -23.20 -11.26
N SER A 219 -4.43 -23.47 -11.21
CA SER A 219 -3.87 -24.71 -11.77
C SER A 219 -4.25 -25.95 -10.96
N THR A 220 -4.34 -25.84 -9.63
CA THR A 220 -4.71 -26.95 -8.74
C THR A 220 -6.18 -27.31 -8.88
N THR A 221 -7.05 -26.32 -9.03
CA THR A 221 -8.49 -26.52 -9.22
C THR A 221 -8.85 -27.07 -10.61
N LYS A 222 -8.00 -26.84 -11.62
CA LYS A 222 -8.17 -27.37 -12.98
C LYS A 222 -7.68 -28.81 -13.17
N LYS A 223 -6.78 -29.33 -12.31
CA LYS A 223 -6.36 -30.73 -12.41
C LYS A 223 -7.51 -31.63 -11.94
N PRO A 224 -8.07 -32.50 -12.80
CA PRO A 224 -8.97 -33.52 -12.30
C PRO A 224 -8.19 -34.40 -11.32
N HIS A 225 -8.79 -34.76 -10.19
CA HIS A 225 -8.28 -35.87 -9.39
C HIS A 225 -8.20 -37.08 -10.32
N SER A 226 -7.00 -37.42 -10.77
CA SER A 226 -6.69 -38.77 -11.21
C SER A 226 -6.86 -39.63 -9.97
N GLU A 227 -7.93 -40.43 -9.99
CA GLU A 227 -8.19 -41.50 -9.03
C GLU A 227 -6.96 -42.42 -8.97
N ASP A 228 -6.42 -42.62 -7.77
CA ASP A 228 -5.64 -43.80 -7.38
C ASP A 228 -6.52 -44.67 -6.46
#